data_AF-A0AAV3ZIW0-F1
#
_entry.id   AF-A0AAV3ZIW0-F1
#
_cell.length_a   1.000
_cell.length_b   1.000
_cell.length_c   1.000
_cell.angle_alpha   90.00
_cell.angle_beta   90.00
_cell.angle_gamma   90.00
#
_symmetry.space_group_name_H-M   'P 1'
#
loop_
_entity.id
_entity.type
_entity.pdbx_description
1 polymer ?
#
loop_
_entity_poly.entity_id
_entity_poly.type
_entity_poly.pdbx_seq_one_letter_code
_entity_poly.pdbx_strand_id
1 'polypeptide(L)'
;MDTVVQWNIRGFRNNFEELKLLLNRSQSAVVALQECRLGEGQVLPWGYTLLLPQDGSSGGEAALLIRNGTRFSEIDLKTGLHAAAATISLEKTLTVCSLYLPPNSPVSKLSLAELFEQLPKPFLVLGDFNAHSPAWRDSRRDGRGRILEEFMAEFWRANFCSFGISFDLSD
;
A
#
# COMPACT_ATOMS: atom_id res chain seq x y z
N MET A 1 20.07 -1.68 -6.84
CA MET A 1 19.24 -1.39 -5.66
C MET A 1 17.81 -1.35 -6.12
N ASP A 2 17.03 -2.34 -5.68
CA ASP A 2 15.60 -2.37 -5.97
C ASP A 2 14.87 -1.40 -5.04
N THR A 3 14.24 -0.39 -5.63
CA THR A 3 13.51 0.64 -4.89
C THR A 3 12.03 0.28 -4.81
N VAL A 4 11.44 0.46 -3.63
CA VAL A 4 9.98 0.45 -3.41
C VAL A 4 9.54 1.89 -3.12
N VAL A 5 8.52 2.37 -3.82
CA VAL A 5 7.96 3.72 -3.65
C VAL A 5 6.51 3.63 -3.20
N GLN A 6 6.07 4.58 -2.40
CA GLN A 6 4.66 4.80 -2.06
C GLN A 6 4.21 6.15 -2.63
N TRP A 7 2.99 6.22 -3.16
CA TRP A 7 2.36 7.48 -3.52
C TRP A 7 0.83 7.40 -3.46
N ASN A 8 0.21 8.28 -2.65
CA ASN A 8 -1.20 8.59 -2.83
C ASN A 8 -1.34 9.46 -4.10
N ILE A 9 -1.77 8.83 -5.20
CA ILE A 9 -1.77 9.45 -6.52
C ILE A 9 -2.98 10.35 -6.76
N ARG A 10 -4.00 10.34 -5.88
CA ARG A 10 -5.19 11.21 -5.96
C ARG A 10 -5.83 11.27 -7.37
N GLY A 11 -5.87 10.13 -8.06
CA GLY A 11 -6.36 9.99 -9.43
C GLY A 11 -5.23 9.70 -10.43
N PHE A 12 -5.18 8.45 -10.88
CA PHE A 12 -4.18 7.92 -11.80
C PHE A 12 -4.17 8.65 -13.14
N ARG A 13 -5.36 8.91 -13.71
CA ARG A 13 -5.49 9.59 -15.01
C ARG A 13 -4.95 11.02 -14.97
N ASN A 14 -5.22 11.73 -13.87
CA ASN A 14 -4.83 13.13 -13.72
C ASN A 14 -3.31 13.27 -13.57
N ASN A 15 -2.68 12.32 -12.87
CA ASN A 15 -1.25 12.37 -12.55
C ASN A 15 -0.41 11.38 -13.39
N PHE A 16 -0.93 10.96 -14.55
CA PHE A 16 -0.30 9.93 -15.38
C PHE A 16 1.09 10.35 -15.92
N GLU A 17 1.23 11.61 -16.35
CA GLU A 17 2.52 12.12 -16.84
C GLU A 17 3.58 12.19 -15.74
N GLU A 18 3.18 12.63 -14.55
CA GLU A 18 4.04 12.68 -13.36
C GLU A 18 4.43 11.28 -12.89
N LEU A 19 3.50 10.33 -12.95
CA LEU A 19 3.78 8.92 -12.71
C LEU A 19 4.83 8.39 -13.67
N LYS A 20 4.72 8.65 -14.98
CA LYS A 20 5.76 8.24 -15.94
C LYS A 20 7.13 8.85 -15.60
N LEU A 21 7.17 10.13 -15.23
CA LEU A 21 8.41 10.78 -14.81
C LEU A 21 9.01 10.13 -13.55
N LEU A 22 8.17 9.84 -12.55
CA LEU A 22 8.58 9.16 -11.33
C LEU A 22 9.14 7.77 -11.62
N LEU A 23 8.45 6.97 -12.42
CA LEU A 23 8.87 5.62 -12.79
C LEU A 23 10.19 5.65 -13.56
N ASN A 24 10.34 6.57 -14.52
CA ASN A 24 11.56 6.70 -15.29
C ASN A 24 12.77 7.14 -14.45
N ARG A 25 12.56 8.07 -13.50
CA ARG A 25 13.64 8.58 -12.62
C ARG A 25 14.04 7.58 -11.55
N SER A 26 13.05 7.00 -10.88
CA SER A 26 13.30 6.12 -9.73
C SER A 26 13.73 4.71 -10.14
N GLN A 27 13.34 4.27 -11.35
CA GLN A 27 13.50 2.89 -11.81
C GLN A 27 12.97 1.88 -10.77
N SER A 28 11.92 2.27 -10.04
CA SER A 28 11.40 1.49 -8.91
C SER A 28 10.93 0.13 -9.36
N ALA A 29 11.27 -0.90 -8.59
CA ALA A 29 10.80 -2.26 -8.83
C ALA A 29 9.30 -2.36 -8.54
N VAL A 30 8.84 -1.61 -7.53
CA VAL A 30 7.46 -1.66 -7.03
C VAL A 30 7.02 -0.25 -6.63
N VAL A 31 5.81 0.14 -7.00
CA VAL A 31 5.16 1.37 -6.53
C VAL A 31 3.81 1.04 -5.93
N ALA A 32 3.64 1.32 -4.64
CA ALA A 32 2.36 1.23 -3.93
C ALA A 32 1.57 2.52 -4.14
N LEU A 33 0.46 2.42 -4.85
CA LEU A 33 -0.43 3.53 -5.15
C LEU A 33 -1.69 3.50 -4.30
N GLN A 34 -2.15 4.68 -3.86
CA GLN A 34 -3.43 4.89 -3.19
C GLN A 34 -4.26 5.95 -3.93
N GLU A 35 -5.59 5.88 -3.82
CA GLU A 35 -6.56 6.71 -4.53
C GLU A 35 -6.35 6.70 -6.06
N CYS A 36 -6.17 5.54 -6.70
CA CYS A 36 -5.92 5.52 -8.15
C CYS A 36 -7.14 5.93 -8.96
N ARG A 37 -8.38 5.73 -8.47
CA ARG A 37 -9.63 6.12 -9.14
C ARG A 37 -9.64 5.73 -10.62
N LEU A 38 -9.32 4.47 -10.89
CA LEU A 38 -9.13 3.95 -12.24
C LEU A 38 -10.47 3.87 -12.96
N GLY A 39 -10.52 4.39 -14.18
CA GLY A 39 -11.65 4.22 -15.09
C GLY A 39 -11.50 2.99 -15.97
N GLU A 40 -12.59 2.60 -16.64
CA GLU A 40 -12.54 1.59 -17.69
C GLU A 40 -11.57 2.00 -18.81
N GLY A 41 -10.79 1.04 -19.31
CA GLY A 41 -9.84 1.29 -20.39
C GLY A 41 -8.63 2.14 -20.00
N GLN A 42 -8.31 2.25 -18.71
CA GLN A 42 -7.15 3.00 -18.23
C GLN A 42 -5.85 2.52 -18.91
N VAL A 43 -5.13 3.46 -19.52
CA VAL A 43 -3.81 3.20 -20.11
C VAL A 43 -2.78 3.08 -18.99
N LEU A 44 -1.97 2.03 -19.05
CA LEU A 44 -0.89 1.76 -18.09
C LEU A 44 0.45 2.35 -18.58
N PRO A 45 1.34 2.76 -17.67
CA PRO A 45 2.69 3.15 -18.05
C PRO A 45 3.43 1.95 -18.64
N TRP A 46 4.18 2.19 -19.71
CA TRP A 46 4.93 1.14 -20.39
C TRP A 46 6.00 0.54 -19.46
N GLY A 47 6.16 -0.78 -19.52
CA GLY A 47 7.15 -1.51 -18.71
C GLY A 47 6.72 -1.80 -17.28
N TYR A 48 5.44 -1.61 -16.92
CA TYR A 48 4.89 -1.95 -15.61
C TYR A 48 3.59 -2.75 -15.73
N THR A 49 3.41 -3.69 -14.80
CA THR A 49 2.17 -4.44 -14.57
C THR A 49 1.43 -3.82 -13.39
N LEU A 50 0.14 -3.57 -13.56
CA LEU A 50 -0.75 -3.11 -12.49
C LEU A 50 -1.43 -4.31 -11.83
N LEU A 51 -1.33 -4.41 -10.51
CA LEU A 51 -2.12 -5.31 -9.68
C LEU A 51 -3.17 -4.53 -8.91
N LEU A 52 -4.39 -5.04 -8.94
CA LEU A 52 -5.56 -4.47 -8.28
C LEU A 52 -6.13 -5.46 -7.27
N PRO A 53 -6.90 -4.98 -6.28
CA PRO A 53 -7.69 -5.85 -5.42
C PRO A 53 -8.68 -6.66 -6.28
N GLN A 54 -8.75 -7.97 -6.06
CA GLN A 54 -9.55 -8.87 -6.90
C GLN A 54 -11.06 -8.63 -6.80
N ASP A 55 -11.53 -8.06 -5.69
CA ASP A 55 -12.96 -7.98 -5.38
C ASP A 55 -13.72 -6.97 -6.25
N GLY A 56 -13.05 -6.29 -7.19
CA GLY A 56 -13.62 -5.47 -8.28
C GLY A 56 -14.46 -4.27 -7.85
N SER A 57 -14.77 -4.16 -6.56
CA SER A 57 -15.76 -3.26 -5.96
C SER A 57 -15.14 -1.92 -5.53
N SER A 58 -13.85 -1.73 -5.76
CA SER A 58 -13.12 -0.59 -5.23
C SER A 58 -12.14 0.04 -6.22
N GLY A 59 -12.57 0.27 -7.47
CA GLY A 59 -12.10 1.37 -8.34
C GLY A 59 -10.58 1.68 -8.44
N GLY A 60 -9.68 0.76 -8.07
CA GLY A 60 -8.27 1.04 -7.86
C GLY A 60 -7.95 1.94 -6.65
N GLU A 61 -8.69 1.88 -5.54
CA GLU A 61 -8.36 2.69 -4.35
C GLU A 61 -6.98 2.37 -3.76
N ALA A 62 -6.51 1.13 -3.89
CA ALA A 62 -5.12 0.77 -3.65
C ALA A 62 -4.64 -0.14 -4.79
N ALA A 63 -3.37 0.01 -5.20
CA ALA A 63 -2.80 -0.80 -6.26
C ALA A 63 -1.28 -0.98 -6.08
N LEU A 64 -0.72 -1.96 -6.77
CA LEU A 64 0.72 -2.09 -6.96
C LEU A 64 1.06 -1.97 -8.44
N LEU A 65 2.00 -1.08 -8.78
CA LEU A 65 2.70 -1.12 -10.06
C LEU A 65 4.01 -1.87 -9.88
N ILE A 66 4.21 -2.93 -10.65
CA ILE A 66 5.41 -3.77 -10.58
C ILE A 66 6.14 -3.69 -11.91
N ARG A 67 7.44 -3.37 -11.88
CA ARG A 67 8.26 -3.26 -13.10
C ARG A 67 8.33 -4.60 -13.82
N ASN A 68 8.10 -4.60 -15.13
CA ASN A 68 8.20 -5.78 -15.97
C ASN A 68 9.60 -6.40 -15.87
N GLY A 69 9.65 -7.73 -15.81
CA GLY A 69 10.88 -8.50 -15.55
C GLY A 69 11.16 -8.73 -14.07
N THR A 70 10.49 -8.03 -13.15
CA THR A 70 10.51 -8.35 -11.72
C THR A 70 9.67 -9.61 -11.50
N ARG A 71 10.22 -10.63 -10.83
CA ARG A 71 9.44 -11.83 -10.48
C ARG A 71 8.57 -11.53 -9.27
N PHE A 72 7.28 -11.81 -9.38
CA PHE A 72 6.34 -11.66 -8.28
C PHE A 72 5.26 -12.74 -8.30
N SER A 73 4.60 -12.92 -7.16
CA SER A 73 3.37 -13.69 -7.01
C SER A 73 2.34 -12.81 -6.31
N GLU A 74 1.19 -12.60 -6.95
CA GLU A 74 0.06 -11.91 -6.31
C GLU A 74 -0.42 -12.69 -5.08
N ILE A 75 -0.93 -11.97 -4.09
CA ILE A 75 -1.56 -12.53 -2.90
C ILE A 75 -3.04 -12.21 -2.99
N ASP A 76 -3.87 -13.26 -3.01
CA ASP A 76 -5.32 -13.14 -2.97
C ASP A 76 -5.78 -12.79 -1.55
N LEU A 77 -5.97 -11.50 -1.30
CA LEU A 77 -6.39 -10.98 0.00
C LEU A 77 -7.91 -11.10 0.16
N LYS A 78 -8.34 -11.78 1.23
CA LYS A 78 -9.73 -11.81 1.68
C LYS A 78 -9.91 -10.75 2.75
N THR A 79 -10.25 -9.53 2.33
CA THR A 79 -10.42 -8.39 3.24
C THR A 79 -11.44 -7.41 2.69
N GLY A 80 -12.18 -6.75 3.58
CA GLY A 80 -13.02 -5.61 3.23
C GLY A 80 -12.25 -4.28 3.10
N LEU A 81 -10.93 -4.29 3.36
CA LEU A 81 -10.07 -3.11 3.24
C LEU A 81 -9.57 -2.95 1.80
N HIS A 82 -9.29 -1.71 1.37
CA HIS A 82 -8.70 -1.48 0.05
C HIS A 82 -7.21 -1.82 0.08
N ALA A 83 -6.88 -3.06 -0.30
CA ALA A 83 -5.52 -3.55 -0.27
C ALA A 83 -5.17 -4.39 -1.50
N ALA A 84 -3.95 -4.22 -1.99
CA ALA A 84 -3.34 -5.08 -3.00
C ALA A 84 -1.98 -5.54 -2.51
N ALA A 85 -1.67 -6.84 -2.61
CA ALA A 85 -0.41 -7.38 -2.13
C ALA A 85 0.22 -8.37 -3.11
N ALA A 86 1.55 -8.40 -3.11
CA ALA A 86 2.32 -9.37 -3.87
C ALA A 86 3.63 -9.70 -3.13
N THR A 87 4.08 -10.94 -3.27
CA THR A 87 5.43 -11.36 -2.89
C THR A 87 6.37 -11.11 -4.05
N ILE A 88 7.43 -10.34 -3.81
CA ILE A 88 8.28 -9.78 -4.85
C ILE A 88 9.71 -10.26 -4.63
N SER A 89 10.32 -10.81 -5.68
CA SER A 89 11.72 -11.23 -5.67
C SER A 89 12.61 -10.06 -6.03
N LEU A 90 13.12 -9.37 -5.02
CA LEU A 90 14.17 -8.35 -5.16
C LEU A 90 15.54 -9.00 -4.89
N GLU A 91 16.51 -8.25 -4.36
CA GLU A 91 17.72 -8.82 -3.73
C GLU A 91 17.39 -9.87 -2.65
N LYS A 92 16.24 -9.70 -1.98
CA LYS A 92 15.60 -10.68 -1.10
C LYS A 92 14.10 -10.71 -1.41
N THR A 93 13.45 -11.83 -1.09
CA THR A 93 11.99 -11.93 -1.18
C THR A 93 11.34 -11.05 -0.12
N LEU A 94 10.44 -10.18 -0.57
CA LEU A 94 9.67 -9.26 0.28
C LEU A 94 8.21 -9.24 -0.19
N THR A 95 7.28 -9.40 0.74
CA THR A 95 5.87 -9.13 0.46
C THR A 95 5.61 -7.63 0.57
N VAL A 96 5.02 -7.02 -0.46
CA VAL A 96 4.62 -5.62 -0.45
C VAL A 96 3.10 -5.56 -0.51
N CYS A 97 2.50 -4.74 0.36
CA CYS A 97 1.07 -4.48 0.39
C CYS A 97 0.84 -2.97 0.27
N SER A 98 0.06 -2.55 -0.72
CA SER A 98 -0.52 -1.21 -0.78
C SER A 98 -1.84 -1.22 -0.04
N LEU A 99 -2.03 -0.33 0.93
CA LEU A 99 -3.22 -0.22 1.74
C LEU A 99 -3.77 1.21 1.67
N TYR A 100 -5.05 1.34 1.37
CA TYR A 100 -5.77 2.60 1.49
C TYR A 100 -6.91 2.44 2.47
N LEU A 101 -7.01 3.36 3.41
CA LEU A 101 -8.09 3.38 4.37
C LEU A 101 -8.82 4.73 4.28
N PRO A 102 -10.02 4.78 3.70
CA PRO A 102 -10.78 6.00 3.53
C PRO A 102 -11.01 6.73 4.86
N PRO A 103 -11.02 8.08 4.87
CA PRO A 103 -11.10 8.85 6.11
C PRO A 103 -12.41 8.60 6.89
N ASN A 104 -13.50 8.29 6.17
CA ASN A 104 -14.82 8.10 6.76
C ASN A 104 -15.23 6.62 6.91
N SER A 105 -14.35 5.67 6.59
CA SER A 105 -14.64 4.25 6.78
C SER A 105 -14.20 3.78 8.17
N PRO A 106 -15.01 2.99 8.88
CA PRO A 106 -14.62 2.42 10.16
C PRO A 106 -13.40 1.49 10.00
N VAL A 107 -12.48 1.55 10.96
CA VAL A 107 -11.32 0.65 11.04
C VAL A 107 -11.29 0.01 12.40
N SER A 108 -11.03 -1.29 12.42
CA SER A 108 -10.93 -2.09 13.63
C SER A 108 -9.61 -2.85 13.69
N LYS A 109 -9.16 -3.18 14.90
CA LYS A 109 -7.98 -4.05 15.09
C LYS A 109 -8.18 -5.43 14.46
N LEU A 110 -9.41 -5.95 14.48
CA LEU A 110 -9.75 -7.24 13.88
C LEU A 110 -9.55 -7.23 12.36
N SER A 111 -10.13 -6.26 11.65
CA SER A 111 -9.97 -6.14 10.19
C SER A 111 -8.51 -5.94 9.76
N LEU A 112 -7.71 -5.25 10.59
CA LEU A 112 -6.27 -5.10 10.36
C LEU A 112 -5.52 -6.41 10.61
N ALA A 113 -5.84 -7.14 11.69
CA ALA A 113 -5.25 -8.43 12.00
C ALA A 113 -5.52 -9.44 10.87
N GLU A 114 -6.78 -9.55 10.43
CA GLU A 114 -7.19 -10.42 9.33
C GLU A 114 -6.40 -10.15 8.04
N LEU A 115 -6.16 -8.87 7.71
CA LEU A 115 -5.32 -8.50 6.57
C LEU A 115 -3.85 -8.90 6.77
N PHE A 116 -3.27 -8.54 7.92
CA PHE A 116 -1.84 -8.72 8.17
C PHE A 116 -1.44 -10.19 8.34
N GLU A 117 -2.33 -11.03 8.86
CA GLU A 117 -2.13 -12.48 8.99
C GLU A 117 -2.04 -13.19 7.62
N GLN A 118 -2.60 -12.58 6.57
CA GLN A 118 -2.53 -13.09 5.19
C GLN A 118 -1.20 -12.75 4.49
N LEU A 119 -0.36 -11.88 5.07
CA LEU A 119 0.88 -11.43 4.44
C LEU A 119 2.07 -12.35 4.81
N PRO A 120 2.70 -13.04 3.82
CA PRO A 120 3.92 -13.79 4.08
C PRO A 120 5.05 -12.89 4.59
N LYS A 121 5.86 -13.40 5.52
CA LYS A 121 7.00 -12.67 6.09
C LYS A 121 8.27 -12.86 5.24
N PRO A 122 9.15 -11.84 5.14
CA PRO A 122 8.95 -10.48 5.63
C PRO A 122 7.98 -9.70 4.73
N PHE A 123 7.23 -8.76 5.31
CA PHE A 123 6.34 -7.88 4.56
C PHE A 123 6.55 -6.40 4.86
N LEU A 124 6.14 -5.57 3.92
CA LEU A 124 6.12 -4.12 3.96
C LEU A 124 4.71 -3.64 3.58
N VAL A 125 4.03 -2.94 4.48
CA VAL A 125 2.72 -2.33 4.22
C VAL A 125 2.92 -0.84 4.04
N LEU A 126 2.52 -0.33 2.88
CA LEU A 126 2.64 1.06 2.48
C LEU A 126 1.26 1.60 2.19
N GLY A 127 0.96 2.84 2.58
CA GLY A 127 -0.41 3.28 2.44
C GLY A 127 -0.71 4.67 2.93
N ASP A 128 -1.92 5.09 2.61
CA ASP A 128 -2.57 6.22 3.25
C ASP A 128 -3.62 5.68 4.20
N PHE A 129 -3.34 5.89 5.48
CA PHE A 129 -4.12 5.39 6.59
C PHE A 129 -5.13 6.41 7.08
N ASN A 130 -5.19 7.64 6.54
CA ASN A 130 -6.07 8.73 7.00
C ASN A 130 -6.21 8.79 8.53
N ALA A 131 -5.09 8.72 9.24
CA ALA A 131 -5.05 8.62 10.68
C ALA A 131 -4.01 9.59 11.21
N HIS A 132 -4.37 10.34 12.24
CA HIS A 132 -3.48 11.28 12.88
C HIS A 132 -2.86 10.67 14.14
N SER A 133 -1.53 10.65 14.23
CA SER A 133 -0.84 10.34 15.48
C SER A 133 0.59 10.88 15.56
N PRO A 134 1.06 11.24 16.77
CA PRO A 134 2.47 11.60 16.99
C PRO A 134 3.48 10.51 16.64
N ALA A 135 3.08 9.23 16.64
CA ALA A 135 3.94 8.11 16.24
C ALA A 135 4.49 8.26 14.80
N TRP A 136 3.78 8.94 13.92
CA TRP A 136 4.22 9.28 12.56
C TRP A 136 4.27 10.79 12.33
N ARG A 137 4.61 11.55 13.39
CA ARG A 137 4.91 12.99 13.36
C ARG A 137 3.74 13.92 13.04
N ASP A 138 2.49 13.46 13.19
CA ASP A 138 1.36 14.38 13.27
C ASP A 138 1.22 14.94 14.69
N SER A 139 0.94 16.24 14.82
CA SER A 139 0.71 16.87 16.13
C SER A 139 -0.58 16.41 16.81
N ARG A 140 -1.55 15.90 16.04
CA ARG A 140 -2.84 15.42 16.50
C ARG A 140 -2.80 13.92 16.74
N ARG A 141 -3.69 13.45 17.62
CA ARG A 141 -4.04 12.04 17.76
C ARG A 141 -5.55 11.89 17.67
N ASP A 142 -6.03 11.16 16.66
CA ASP A 142 -7.44 10.83 16.55
C ASP A 142 -7.72 9.37 17.00
N GLY A 143 -9.00 8.97 16.99
CA GLY A 143 -9.40 7.63 17.40
C GLY A 143 -8.82 6.52 16.50
N ARG A 144 -8.59 6.82 15.23
CA ARG A 144 -8.08 5.90 14.21
C ARG A 144 -6.57 5.71 14.36
N GLY A 145 -5.85 6.79 14.67
CA GLY A 145 -4.45 6.80 15.04
C GLY A 145 -4.20 6.00 16.31
N ARG A 146 -5.06 6.14 17.33
CA ARG A 146 -5.00 5.29 18.54
C ARG A 146 -5.17 3.80 18.21
N ILE A 147 -6.13 3.43 17.38
CA ILE A 147 -6.35 2.04 16.96
C ILE A 147 -5.11 1.46 16.26
N LEU A 148 -4.50 2.23 15.36
CA LEU A 148 -3.29 1.80 14.65
C LEU A 148 -2.07 1.70 15.59
N GLU A 149 -1.87 2.65 16.50
CA GLU A 149 -0.81 2.57 17.50
C GLU A 149 -0.94 1.34 18.38
N GLU A 150 -2.15 1.07 18.91
CA GLU A 150 -2.42 -0.12 19.73
C GLU A 150 -2.19 -1.40 18.92
N PHE A 151 -2.72 -1.47 17.70
CA PHE A 151 -2.54 -2.62 16.82
C PHE A 151 -1.07 -2.89 16.54
N MET A 152 -0.29 -1.86 16.19
CA MET A 152 1.15 -2.02 15.94
C MET A 152 1.89 -2.50 17.19
N ALA A 153 1.59 -1.93 18.36
CA ALA A 153 2.21 -2.33 19.61
C ALA A 153 1.92 -3.79 19.97
N GLU A 154 0.67 -4.23 19.81
CA GLU A 154 0.25 -5.63 20.04
C GLU A 154 0.89 -6.57 19.02
N PHE A 155 0.80 -6.22 17.73
CA PHE A 155 1.31 -7.04 16.64
C PHE A 155 2.84 -7.21 16.71
N TRP A 156 3.59 -6.14 17.03
CA TRP A 156 5.05 -6.20 17.15
C TRP A 156 5.52 -7.09 18.29
N ARG A 157 4.83 -7.06 19.45
CA ARG A 157 5.15 -7.95 20.58
C ARG A 157 4.97 -9.42 20.23
N ALA A 158 3.98 -9.72 19.39
CA ALA A 158 3.68 -11.09 18.98
C ALA A 158 4.57 -11.59 17.82
N ASN A 159 5.18 -10.71 17.01
CA ASN A 159 5.69 -11.10 15.68
C ASN A 159 7.17 -10.83 15.35
N PHE A 160 8.00 -10.23 16.23
CA PHE A 160 9.45 -10.00 16.04
C PHE A 160 9.88 -9.79 14.56
N CYS A 161 9.42 -8.70 13.92
CA CYS A 161 9.77 -8.39 12.52
C CYS A 161 10.01 -6.88 12.34
N SER A 162 10.99 -6.53 11.51
CA SER A 162 11.25 -5.15 11.08
C SER A 162 10.17 -4.69 10.11
N PHE A 163 9.47 -3.62 10.45
CA PHE A 163 8.37 -3.06 9.67
C PHE A 163 8.67 -1.60 9.32
N GLY A 164 8.25 -1.18 8.13
CA GLY A 164 8.22 0.22 7.73
C GLY A 164 6.82 0.57 7.22
N ILE A 165 6.02 1.29 8.01
CA ILE A 165 4.92 2.06 7.42
C ILE A 165 5.50 3.39 6.99
N SER A 166 5.37 3.68 5.71
CA SER A 166 5.48 5.04 5.22
C SER A 166 4.08 5.65 5.27
N PHE A 167 3.96 6.80 5.93
CA PHE A 167 2.75 7.61 5.95
C PHE A 167 2.98 8.78 4.99
N ASP A 168 1.99 9.10 4.16
CA ASP A 168 2.03 10.34 3.39
C ASP A 168 1.84 11.53 4.35
N LEU A 169 2.91 12.30 4.54
CA LEU A 169 2.87 13.57 5.27
C LEU A 169 2.41 14.65 4.29
N SER A 170 1.16 14.61 3.87
CA SER A 170 0.56 15.76 3.20
C SER A 170 -0.10 16.66 4.26
N ASP A 171 0.57 17.79 4.51
CA ASP A 171 0.02 18.96 5.23
C ASP A 171 -1.24 19.51 4.52
#